data_AF-A0A507CWW0-F1
#
_entry.id   AF-A0A507CWW0-F1
#
_cell.length_a   1.000
_cell.length_b   1.000
_cell.length_c   1.000
_cell.angle_alpha   90.00
_cell.angle_beta   90.00
_cell.angle_gamma   90.00
#
_symmetry.space_group_name_H-M   'P 1'
#
loop_
_entity.id
_entity.type
_entity.pdbx_description
1 polymer ?
#
loop_
_entity_poly.entity_id
_entity_poly.type
_entity_poly.pdbx_seq_one_letter_code
_entity_poly.pdbx_strand_id
1 'polypeptide(L)'
;MVYVIAQAVRDAAASLSTAVYNAAQSSTDLIYSVEDVHREFGRDLSLSDVMLVCRQLKMDVKLILDMTSSPETSIVKFKPTRGELTPISETDKGILTIKTTLQHLNSQVSQLEDRSSQLLQQTKTFIRNKERIRAKFSLRQHKIVSDILAKRLQSLETVEAILHKLQSAETDAELLSVYEIGTTTLRDFVSEKGLTVEKVDKTMDALDDALADQREVEAAMNLGNQQIASTSGVATISDEDLEAELDSLIAVPAPEPSVDVAGVMVGDVSTSEAVKLSVVENEDELLRELEALRVPDNAKRRTSDEIEVGIESVPG
;
A
#
# COMPACT_ATOMS: atom_id res chain seq x y z
N MET A 1 -10.32 -26.60 43.21
CA MET A 1 -10.21 -27.36 41.95
C MET A 1 -10.72 -26.48 40.84
N VAL A 2 -9.88 -26.13 39.87
CA VAL A 2 -10.31 -25.40 38.66
C VAL A 2 -10.76 -26.46 37.66
N TYR A 3 -12.04 -26.45 37.30
CA TYR A 3 -12.58 -27.38 36.30
C TYR A 3 -12.45 -26.75 34.92
N VAL A 4 -11.71 -27.42 34.04
CA VAL A 4 -11.61 -27.06 32.62
C VAL A 4 -12.65 -27.85 31.85
N ILE A 5 -13.58 -27.16 31.19
CA ILE A 5 -14.54 -27.80 30.29
C ILE A 5 -13.86 -27.99 28.93
N ALA A 6 -13.38 -29.20 28.65
CA ALA A 6 -12.61 -29.51 27.43
C ALA A 6 -13.36 -29.22 26.12
N GLN A 7 -14.70 -29.22 26.15
CA GLN A 7 -15.51 -28.84 24.99
C GLN A 7 -15.49 -27.32 24.77
N ALA A 8 -15.67 -26.53 25.83
CA ALA A 8 -15.63 -25.06 25.76
C ALA A 8 -14.27 -24.54 25.28
N VAL A 9 -13.16 -25.18 25.69
CA VAL A 9 -11.82 -24.82 25.21
C VAL A 9 -11.66 -25.12 23.72
N ARG A 10 -12.22 -26.22 23.23
CA ARG A 10 -12.18 -26.57 21.79
C ARG A 10 -13.05 -25.63 20.96
N ASP A 11 -14.23 -25.27 21.45
CA ASP A 11 -15.12 -24.32 20.77
C ASP A 11 -14.49 -22.92 20.75
N ALA A 12 -13.88 -22.48 21.85
CA ALA A 12 -13.11 -21.23 21.93
C ALA A 12 -11.88 -21.25 21.02
N ALA A 13 -11.15 -22.36 20.94
CA ALA A 13 -10.03 -22.55 20.02
C ALA A 13 -10.48 -22.46 18.55
N ALA A 14 -11.59 -23.10 18.20
CA ALA A 14 -12.16 -23.03 16.86
C ALA A 14 -12.54 -21.58 16.51
N SER A 15 -13.30 -20.92 17.39
CA SER A 15 -13.70 -19.52 17.24
C SER A 15 -12.51 -18.58 17.10
N LEU A 16 -11.48 -18.75 17.94
CA LEU A 16 -10.25 -17.97 17.88
C LEU A 16 -9.54 -18.16 16.53
N SER A 17 -9.36 -19.41 16.09
CA SER A 17 -8.71 -19.68 14.80
C SER A 17 -9.48 -19.06 13.63
N THR A 18 -10.81 -19.16 13.62
CA THR A 18 -11.64 -18.55 12.58
C THR A 18 -11.55 -17.02 12.62
N ALA A 19 -11.56 -16.41 13.79
CA ALA A 19 -11.42 -14.96 13.94
C ALA A 19 -10.07 -14.46 13.42
N VAL A 20 -8.98 -15.15 13.76
CA VAL A 20 -7.62 -14.83 13.27
C VAL A 20 -7.54 -14.97 11.76
N TYR A 21 -8.07 -16.05 11.18
CA TYR A 21 -8.03 -16.27 9.73
C TYR A 21 -8.88 -15.30 8.94
N ASN A 22 -9.99 -14.82 9.50
CA ASN A 22 -10.80 -13.79 8.86
C ASN A 22 -10.17 -12.40 8.93
N ALA A 23 -9.35 -12.14 9.94
CA ALA A 23 -8.67 -10.86 10.12
C ALA A 23 -7.34 -10.76 9.34
N ALA A 24 -6.65 -11.89 9.17
CA ALA A 24 -5.33 -11.91 8.54
C ALA A 24 -5.39 -11.67 7.03
N GLN A 25 -4.56 -10.74 6.55
CA GLN A 25 -4.38 -10.46 5.11
C GLN A 25 -2.98 -10.88 4.63
N SER A 26 -1.98 -10.90 5.52
CA SER A 26 -0.60 -11.34 5.28
C SER A 26 -0.15 -12.36 6.35
N SER A 27 0.92 -13.14 6.09
CA SER A 27 1.47 -14.04 7.12
C SER A 27 2.06 -13.27 8.31
N THR A 28 2.47 -12.02 8.10
CA THR A 28 2.90 -11.09 9.16
C THR A 28 1.79 -10.84 10.18
N ASP A 29 0.52 -10.92 9.74
CA ASP A 29 -0.63 -10.74 10.63
C ASP A 29 -0.83 -11.94 11.55
N LEU A 30 -0.35 -13.13 11.17
CA LEU A 30 -0.49 -14.38 11.92
C LEU A 30 0.49 -14.51 13.10
N ILE A 31 1.26 -13.45 13.38
CA ILE A 31 2.24 -13.39 14.46
C ILE A 31 1.73 -12.45 15.55
N TYR A 32 1.58 -12.99 16.75
CA TYR A 32 1.02 -12.30 17.91
C TYR A 32 1.83 -12.62 19.18
N SER A 33 1.78 -11.74 20.17
CA SER A 33 2.09 -12.13 21.55
C SER A 33 0.87 -12.79 22.20
N VAL A 34 1.07 -13.51 23.31
CA VAL A 34 -0.05 -14.07 24.09
C VAL A 34 -0.98 -12.95 24.59
N GLU A 35 -0.41 -11.78 24.91
CA GLU A 35 -1.20 -10.62 25.32
C GLU A 35 -2.00 -10.00 24.18
N ASP A 36 -1.46 -9.99 22.96
CA ASP A 36 -2.21 -9.53 21.78
C ASP A 36 -3.42 -10.41 21.52
N VAL A 37 -3.22 -11.74 21.60
CA VAL A 37 -4.33 -12.70 21.44
C VAL A 37 -5.41 -12.45 22.50
N HIS A 38 -5.01 -12.19 23.75
CA HIS A 38 -5.96 -11.88 24.82
C HIS A 38 -6.70 -10.55 24.58
N ARG A 39 -6.00 -9.51 24.15
CA ARG A 39 -6.57 -8.18 23.88
C ARG A 39 -7.52 -8.15 22.69
N GLU A 40 -7.18 -8.86 21.62
CA GLU A 40 -7.95 -8.86 20.37
C GLU A 40 -9.10 -9.88 20.40
N PHE A 41 -8.87 -11.08 20.92
CA PHE A 41 -9.82 -12.19 20.80
C PHE A 41 -10.29 -12.76 22.13
N GLY A 42 -9.61 -12.44 23.23
CA GLY A 42 -9.84 -13.04 24.55
C GLY A 42 -10.42 -12.09 25.58
N ARG A 43 -11.18 -11.05 25.18
CA ARG A 43 -11.70 -10.01 26.11
C ARG A 43 -12.57 -10.57 27.24
N ASP A 44 -13.22 -11.70 27.01
CA ASP A 44 -14.09 -12.38 27.99
C ASP A 44 -13.37 -13.50 28.76
N LEU A 45 -12.11 -13.80 28.44
CA LEU A 45 -11.32 -14.91 28.98
C LEU A 45 -10.16 -14.39 29.83
N SER A 46 -9.72 -15.14 30.85
CA SER A 46 -8.48 -14.79 31.56
C SER A 46 -7.24 -15.09 30.70
N LEU A 47 -6.10 -14.46 31.01
CA LEU A 47 -4.82 -14.76 30.35
C LEU A 47 -4.47 -16.26 30.43
N SER A 48 -4.80 -16.92 31.55
CA SER A 48 -4.61 -18.36 31.73
C SER A 48 -5.51 -19.19 30.83
N ASP A 49 -6.75 -18.75 30.59
CA ASP A 49 -7.68 -19.43 29.67
C ASP A 49 -7.23 -19.26 28.22
N VAL A 50 -6.76 -18.07 27.84
CA VAL A 50 -6.18 -17.83 26.51
C VAL A 50 -4.96 -18.71 26.28
N MET A 51 -4.08 -18.84 27.28
CA MET A 51 -2.93 -19.74 27.20
C MET A 51 -3.35 -21.20 27.01
N LEU A 52 -4.42 -21.63 27.69
CA LEU A 52 -4.97 -22.97 27.53
C LEU A 52 -5.54 -23.20 26.12
N VAL A 53 -6.25 -22.21 25.58
CA VAL A 53 -6.74 -22.22 24.19
C VAL A 53 -5.59 -22.28 23.19
N CYS A 54 -4.53 -21.48 23.38
CA CYS A 54 -3.33 -21.53 22.54
C CYS A 54 -2.65 -22.91 22.62
N ARG A 55 -2.60 -23.51 23.80
CA ARG A 55 -2.05 -24.86 23.98
C ARG A 55 -2.89 -25.94 23.28
N GLN A 56 -4.22 -25.81 23.30
CA GLN A 56 -5.11 -26.68 22.55
C GLN A 56 -4.87 -26.54 21.03
N LEU A 57 -4.77 -25.31 20.52
CA LEU A 57 -4.48 -25.04 19.11
C LEU A 57 -3.10 -25.56 18.66
N LYS A 58 -2.11 -25.57 19.56
CA LYS A 58 -0.83 -26.23 19.33
C LYS A 58 -0.99 -27.74 19.14
N MET A 59 -1.86 -28.38 19.93
CA MET A 59 -2.17 -29.80 19.76
C MET A 59 -2.87 -30.08 18.43
N ASP A 60 -3.72 -29.17 17.98
CA ASP A 60 -4.43 -29.25 16.70
C ASP A 60 -3.54 -28.86 15.49
N VAL A 61 -2.25 -28.60 15.69
CA VAL A 61 -1.26 -28.18 14.66
C VAL A 61 -1.70 -26.92 13.89
N LYS A 62 -2.44 -26.04 14.57
CA LYS A 62 -2.91 -24.77 14.03
C LYS A 62 -2.00 -23.59 14.38
N LEU A 63 -1.11 -23.75 15.36
CA LEU A 63 -0.14 -22.73 15.74
C LEU A 63 1.15 -23.32 16.33
N ILE A 64 2.21 -22.53 16.32
CA ILE A 64 3.41 -22.72 17.13
C ILE A 64 3.39 -21.69 18.26
N LEU A 65 3.66 -22.18 19.47
CA LEU A 65 3.81 -21.38 20.67
C LEU A 65 5.23 -21.52 21.18
N ASP A 66 5.96 -20.41 21.21
CA ASP A 66 7.26 -20.28 21.90
C ASP A 66 7.06 -19.48 23.19
N MET A 67 7.30 -20.15 24.31
CA MET A 67 7.09 -19.60 25.65
C MET A 67 8.43 -19.06 26.16
N THR A 68 8.59 -17.75 26.15
CA THR A 68 9.69 -17.07 26.85
C THR A 68 9.29 -16.77 28.29
N SER A 69 10.23 -16.36 29.15
CA SER A 69 10.03 -16.03 30.57
C SER A 69 8.87 -15.06 30.89
N SER A 70 8.30 -14.32 29.93
CA SER A 70 7.12 -13.49 30.12
C SER A 70 6.03 -13.71 29.05
N PRO A 71 4.74 -13.53 29.38
CA PRO A 71 3.64 -13.63 28.42
C PRO A 71 3.71 -12.56 27.32
N GLU A 72 4.26 -11.38 27.62
CA GLU A 72 4.51 -10.28 26.66
C GLU A 72 5.52 -10.68 25.56
N THR A 73 6.48 -11.53 25.90
CA THR A 73 7.55 -11.96 24.97
C THR A 73 7.28 -13.34 24.37
N SER A 74 6.19 -13.99 24.78
CA SER A 74 5.79 -15.29 24.27
C SER A 74 5.14 -15.13 22.90
N ILE A 75 5.68 -15.82 21.90
CA ILE A 75 5.29 -15.67 20.50
C ILE A 75 4.28 -16.76 20.14
N VAL A 76 3.17 -16.33 19.55
CA VAL A 76 2.12 -17.17 18.98
C VAL A 76 2.13 -16.96 17.48
N LYS A 77 2.52 -18.01 16.73
CA LYS A 77 2.53 -18.01 15.26
C LYS A 77 1.45 -18.95 14.75
N PHE A 78 0.44 -18.43 14.08
CA PHE A 78 -0.63 -19.24 13.49
C PHE A 78 -0.21 -19.81 12.13
N LYS A 79 -0.74 -20.99 11.80
CA LYS A 79 -0.50 -21.64 10.52
C LYS A 79 -1.15 -20.81 9.40
N PRO A 80 -0.43 -20.43 8.34
CA PRO A 80 -1.03 -19.70 7.22
C PRO A 80 -2.08 -20.54 6.48
N THR A 81 -3.09 -19.87 5.92
CA THR A 81 -4.18 -20.52 5.15
C THR A 81 -3.62 -21.30 3.96
N ARG A 82 -2.55 -20.78 3.35
CA ARG A 82 -1.79 -21.41 2.28
C ARG A 82 -0.34 -21.55 2.75
N GLY A 83 0.18 -22.77 2.73
CA GLY A 83 1.55 -23.06 3.15
C GLY A 83 1.67 -23.93 4.40
N GLU A 84 2.91 -24.23 4.76
CA GLU A 84 3.25 -25.05 5.91
C GLU A 84 3.52 -24.18 7.14
N LEU A 85 3.27 -24.77 8.31
CA LEU A 85 3.57 -24.12 9.58
C LEU A 85 5.09 -24.22 9.83
N THR A 86 5.80 -23.14 9.55
CA THR A 86 7.26 -23.06 9.75
C THR A 86 7.61 -22.71 11.20
N PRO A 87 8.76 -23.18 11.71
CA PRO A 87 9.24 -22.81 13.04
C PRO A 87 9.38 -21.28 13.16
N ILE A 88 9.33 -20.79 14.39
CA ILE A 88 9.50 -19.35 14.66
C ILE A 88 10.92 -18.94 14.29
N SER A 89 11.03 -17.96 13.39
CA SER A 89 12.27 -17.40 12.88
C SER A 89 12.65 -16.12 13.61
N GLU A 90 13.90 -15.66 13.44
CA GLU A 90 14.33 -14.34 13.88
C GLU A 90 13.54 -13.21 13.20
N THR A 91 13.11 -13.42 11.95
CA THR A 91 12.22 -12.47 11.26
C THR A 91 10.88 -12.33 11.97
N ASP A 92 10.32 -13.43 12.49
CA ASP A 92 9.06 -13.41 13.24
C ASP A 92 9.19 -12.63 14.55
N LYS A 93 10.32 -12.77 15.25
CA LYS A 93 10.63 -11.98 16.46
C LYS A 93 10.74 -10.50 16.16
N GLY A 94 11.37 -10.16 15.02
CA GLY A 94 11.45 -8.78 14.53
C GLY A 94 10.07 -8.18 14.25
N ILE A 95 9.20 -8.94 13.58
CA ILE A 95 7.80 -8.55 13.31
C ILE A 95 7.06 -8.25 14.61
N LEU A 96 7.15 -9.17 15.59
CA LEU A 96 6.49 -8.96 16.87
C LEU A 96 7.00 -7.70 17.57
N THR A 97 8.33 -7.49 17.57
CA THR A 97 8.95 -6.30 18.17
C THR A 97 8.44 -5.01 17.53
N ILE A 98 8.30 -4.99 16.20
CA ILE A 98 7.72 -3.86 15.45
C ILE A 98 6.27 -3.62 15.88
N LYS A 99 5.43 -4.67 15.92
CA LYS A 99 4.04 -4.58 16.36
C LYS A 99 3.90 -4.07 17.80
N THR A 100 4.69 -4.59 18.73
CA THR A 100 4.71 -4.12 20.13
C THR A 100 5.15 -2.66 20.21
N THR A 101 6.14 -2.24 19.41
CA THR A 101 6.58 -0.84 19.33
C THR A 101 5.46 0.08 18.83
N LEU A 102 4.69 -0.34 17.82
CA LEU A 102 3.52 0.39 17.34
C LEU A 102 2.47 0.58 18.42
N GLN A 103 2.16 -0.49 19.18
CA GLN A 103 1.21 -0.40 20.29
C GLN A 103 1.67 0.57 21.38
N HIS A 104 2.96 0.54 21.74
CA HIS A 104 3.53 1.50 22.68
C HIS A 104 3.47 2.94 22.18
N LEU A 105 3.81 3.17 20.90
CA LEU A 105 3.72 4.50 20.29
C LEU A 105 2.28 5.01 20.27
N ASN A 106 1.30 4.19 19.89
CA ASN A 106 -0.11 4.54 19.90
C ASN A 106 -0.61 4.91 21.31
N SER A 107 -0.23 4.15 22.33
CA SER A 107 -0.56 4.47 23.72
C SER A 107 0.07 5.81 24.17
N GLN A 108 1.33 6.07 23.78
CA GLN A 108 1.98 7.36 24.07
C GLN A 108 1.32 8.52 23.33
N VAL A 109 0.94 8.33 22.07
CA VAL A 109 0.22 9.33 21.26
C VAL A 109 -1.10 9.70 21.95
N SER A 110 -1.93 8.71 22.31
CA SER A 110 -3.20 8.95 23.00
C SER A 110 -3.02 9.69 24.32
N GLN A 111 -2.02 9.33 25.14
CA GLN A 111 -1.73 10.04 26.39
C GLN A 111 -1.27 11.49 26.17
N LEU A 112 -0.48 11.74 25.11
CA LEU A 112 -0.01 13.07 24.76
C LEU A 112 -1.14 13.94 24.21
N GLU A 113 -2.05 13.37 23.41
CA GLU A 113 -3.25 14.04 22.89
C GLU A 113 -4.19 14.47 24.02
N ASP A 114 -4.46 13.58 24.97
CA ASP A 114 -5.26 13.87 26.16
C ASP A 114 -4.62 15.01 26.98
N ARG A 115 -3.30 14.91 27.22
CA ARG A 115 -2.56 15.93 27.97
C ARG A 115 -2.55 17.27 27.24
N SER A 116 -2.39 17.25 25.92
CA SER A 116 -2.44 18.45 25.08
C SER A 116 -3.82 19.12 25.21
N SER A 117 -4.88 18.35 25.04
CA SER A 117 -6.27 18.82 25.15
C SER A 117 -6.57 19.43 26.53
N GLN A 118 -6.10 18.78 27.60
CA GLN A 118 -6.24 19.29 28.97
C GLN A 118 -5.51 20.63 29.17
N LEU A 119 -4.26 20.76 28.70
CA LEU A 119 -3.49 22.02 28.81
C LEU A 119 -4.11 23.14 27.99
N LEU A 120 -4.67 22.83 26.81
CA LEU A 120 -5.37 23.80 25.99
C LEU A 120 -6.66 24.28 26.69
N GLN A 121 -7.42 23.36 27.28
CA GLN A 121 -8.61 23.70 28.07
C GLN A 121 -8.25 24.56 29.29
N GLN A 122 -7.20 24.20 30.05
CA GLN A 122 -6.69 25.00 31.16
C GLN A 122 -6.29 26.40 30.71
N THR A 123 -5.58 26.51 29.59
CA THR A 123 -5.20 27.81 29.00
C THR A 123 -6.44 28.66 28.73
N LYS A 124 -7.46 28.10 28.08
CA LYS A 124 -8.75 28.80 27.83
C LYS A 124 -9.43 29.24 29.12
N THR A 125 -9.41 28.42 30.18
CA THR A 125 -9.97 28.81 31.49
C THR A 125 -9.19 29.95 32.16
N PHE A 126 -7.85 29.93 32.11
CA PHE A 126 -7.03 31.00 32.67
C PHE A 126 -7.19 32.33 31.90
N ILE A 127 -7.38 32.27 30.58
CA ILE A 127 -7.71 33.45 29.76
C ILE A 127 -9.05 34.06 30.21
N ARG A 128 -10.09 33.23 30.34
CA ARG A 128 -11.41 33.66 30.85
C ARG A 128 -11.35 34.29 32.24
N ASN A 129 -10.53 33.72 33.12
CA ASN A 129 -10.32 34.22 34.48
C ASN A 129 -9.35 35.43 34.55
N LYS A 130 -8.81 35.90 33.41
CA LYS A 130 -7.81 36.98 33.32
C LYS A 130 -6.49 36.67 34.07
N GLU A 131 -6.19 35.40 34.28
CA GLU A 131 -4.97 34.91 34.95
C GLU A 131 -3.79 34.76 33.95
N ARG A 132 -3.30 35.89 33.43
CA ARG A 132 -2.34 35.94 32.30
C ARG A 132 -1.08 35.10 32.50
N ILE A 133 -0.45 35.15 33.68
CA ILE A 133 0.82 34.44 33.94
C ILE A 133 0.61 32.93 33.85
N ARG A 134 -0.50 32.43 34.43
CA ARG A 134 -0.87 31.02 34.42
C ARG A 134 -1.31 30.56 33.02
N ALA A 135 -2.07 31.38 32.29
CA ALA A 135 -2.41 31.12 30.90
C ALA A 135 -1.16 30.97 30.03
N LYS A 136 -0.20 31.90 30.14
CA LYS A 136 1.06 31.85 29.38
C LYS A 136 1.91 30.62 29.74
N PHE A 137 1.96 30.24 31.02
CA PHE A 137 2.66 29.04 31.45
C PHE A 137 2.02 27.77 30.87
N SER A 138 0.69 27.63 30.99
CA SER A 138 -0.07 26.48 30.46
C SER A 138 0.06 26.37 28.93
N LEU A 139 0.01 27.51 28.21
CA LEU A 139 0.20 27.55 26.76
C LEU A 139 1.61 27.11 26.31
N ARG A 140 2.66 27.50 27.04
CA ARG A 140 4.02 27.01 26.76
C ARG A 140 4.11 25.50 26.97
N GLN A 141 3.49 24.99 28.03
CA GLN A 141 3.48 23.55 28.30
C GLN A 141 2.70 22.79 27.22
N HIS A 142 1.57 23.32 26.75
CA HIS A 142 0.82 22.80 25.60
C HIS A 142 1.72 22.70 24.37
N LYS A 143 2.44 23.77 24.03
CA LYS A 143 3.35 23.79 22.88
C LYS A 143 4.44 22.71 22.97
N ILE A 144 5.08 22.55 24.14
CA ILE A 144 6.09 21.50 24.35
C ILE A 144 5.47 20.11 24.15
N VAL A 145 4.27 19.86 24.68
CA VAL A 145 3.58 18.57 24.51
C VAL A 145 3.19 18.34 23.05
N SER A 146 2.70 19.36 22.35
CA SER A 146 2.36 19.31 20.92
C SER A 146 3.58 19.00 20.05
N ASP A 147 4.72 19.63 20.32
CA ASP A 147 5.98 19.35 19.61
C ASP A 147 6.46 17.90 19.83
N ILE A 148 6.26 17.34 21.04
CA ILE A 148 6.57 15.94 21.33
C ILE A 148 5.58 15.00 20.63
N LEU A 149 4.29 15.34 20.64
CA LEU A 149 3.24 14.60 19.96
C LEU A 149 3.53 14.51 18.45
N ALA A 150 3.87 15.62 17.80
CA ALA A 150 4.24 15.65 16.38
C ALA A 150 5.42 14.70 16.07
N LYS A 151 6.46 14.69 16.91
CA LYS A 151 7.60 13.77 16.76
C LYS A 151 7.19 12.30 16.97
N ARG A 152 6.25 12.03 17.87
CA ARG A 152 5.74 10.67 18.13
C ARG A 152 4.88 10.18 16.98
N LEU A 153 4.02 11.02 16.43
CA LEU A 153 3.24 10.71 15.22
C LEU A 153 4.16 10.43 14.01
N GLN A 154 5.23 11.20 13.82
CA GLN A 154 6.21 10.92 12.76
C GLN A 154 6.92 9.57 12.96
N SER A 155 7.24 9.23 14.22
CA SER A 155 7.85 7.95 14.55
C SER A 155 6.88 6.79 14.30
N LEU A 156 5.61 6.97 14.66
CA LEU A 156 4.53 6.02 14.38
C LEU A 156 4.42 5.74 12.88
N GLU A 157 4.28 6.80 12.06
CA GLU A 157 4.19 6.69 10.59
C GLU A 157 5.40 5.94 10.01
N THR A 158 6.61 6.22 10.52
CA THR A 158 7.83 5.55 10.06
C THR A 158 7.80 4.05 10.35
N VAL A 159 7.35 3.65 11.55
CA VAL A 159 7.28 2.24 11.94
C VAL A 159 6.15 1.51 11.21
N GLU A 160 5.00 2.16 11.00
CA GLU A 160 3.89 1.61 10.19
C GLU A 160 4.34 1.39 8.73
N ALA A 161 5.07 2.35 8.16
CA ALA A 161 5.64 2.21 6.83
C ALA A 161 6.64 1.04 6.73
N ILE A 162 7.41 0.76 7.77
CA ILE A 162 8.30 -0.41 7.81
C ILE A 162 7.48 -1.70 7.82
N LEU A 163 6.41 -1.78 8.62
CA LEU A 163 5.54 -2.95 8.66
C LEU A 163 4.87 -3.21 7.31
N HIS A 164 4.35 -2.16 6.66
CA HIS A 164 3.77 -2.27 5.32
C HIS A 164 4.78 -2.70 4.25
N LYS A 165 6.01 -2.19 4.31
CA LYS A 165 7.08 -2.64 3.41
C LYS A 165 7.41 -4.12 3.60
N LEU A 166 7.34 -4.62 4.82
CA LEU A 166 7.57 -6.04 5.10
C LEU A 166 6.46 -6.91 4.53
N GLN A 167 5.20 -6.51 4.69
CA GLN A 167 4.05 -7.18 4.08
C GLN A 167 4.10 -7.14 2.54
N SER A 168 4.53 -6.02 1.96
CA SER A 168 4.75 -5.89 0.51
C SER A 168 5.85 -6.83 0.04
N ALA A 169 6.98 -6.90 0.74
CA ALA A 169 8.10 -7.76 0.35
C ALA A 169 7.72 -9.25 0.34
N GLU A 170 6.84 -9.69 1.23
CA GLU A 170 6.28 -11.04 1.20
C GLU A 170 5.45 -11.26 -0.08
N THR A 171 4.55 -10.32 -0.39
CA THR A 171 3.71 -10.38 -1.59
C THR A 171 4.55 -10.35 -2.87
N ASP A 172 5.60 -9.53 -2.90
CA ASP A 172 6.53 -9.42 -4.02
C ASP A 172 7.30 -10.73 -4.23
N ALA A 173 7.66 -11.44 -3.15
CA ALA A 173 8.30 -12.76 -3.24
C ALA A 173 7.34 -13.81 -3.82
N GLU A 174 6.06 -13.80 -3.43
CA GLU A 174 5.05 -14.67 -4.04
C GLU A 174 4.85 -14.35 -5.52
N LEU A 175 4.79 -13.07 -5.88
CA LEU A 175 4.65 -12.62 -7.26
C LEU A 175 5.83 -13.06 -8.13
N LEU A 176 7.06 -12.98 -7.61
CA LEU A 176 8.25 -13.49 -8.29
C LEU A 176 8.15 -15.00 -8.54
N SER A 177 7.67 -15.79 -7.56
CA SER A 177 7.46 -17.23 -7.76
C SER A 177 6.42 -17.51 -8.85
N VAL A 178 5.34 -16.74 -8.91
CA VAL A 178 4.33 -16.85 -9.97
C VAL A 178 4.94 -16.51 -11.34
N TYR A 179 5.78 -15.49 -11.43
CA TYR A 179 6.50 -15.16 -12.66
C TYR A 179 7.46 -16.26 -13.08
N GLU A 180 8.22 -16.85 -12.15
CA GLU A 180 9.09 -17.99 -12.43
C GLU A 180 8.27 -19.16 -13.01
N ILE A 181 7.17 -19.55 -12.35
CA ILE A 181 6.27 -20.60 -12.82
C ILE A 181 5.66 -20.25 -14.18
N GLY A 182 5.24 -19.01 -14.39
CA GLY A 182 4.69 -18.53 -15.66
C GLY A 182 5.71 -18.62 -16.79
N THR A 183 6.96 -18.25 -16.53
CA THR A 183 8.04 -18.31 -17.53
C THR A 183 8.44 -19.74 -17.88
N THR A 184 8.51 -20.64 -16.90
CA THR A 184 8.79 -22.07 -17.16
C THR A 184 7.63 -22.71 -17.92
N THR A 185 6.39 -22.48 -17.47
CA THR A 185 5.19 -23.01 -18.13
C THR A 185 5.06 -22.50 -19.58
N LEU A 186 5.31 -21.21 -19.83
CA LEU A 186 5.27 -20.65 -21.18
C LEU A 186 6.34 -21.29 -22.07
N ARG A 187 7.56 -21.44 -21.56
CA ARG A 187 8.66 -22.09 -22.28
C ARG A 187 8.32 -23.53 -22.64
N ASP A 188 7.85 -24.29 -21.65
CA ASP A 188 7.48 -25.70 -21.82
C ASP A 188 6.32 -25.83 -22.82
N PHE A 189 5.32 -24.95 -22.75
CA PHE A 189 4.19 -24.94 -23.67
C PHE A 189 4.62 -24.64 -25.12
N VAL A 190 5.48 -23.64 -25.31
CA VAL A 190 6.02 -23.28 -26.63
C VAL A 190 6.85 -24.45 -27.20
N SER A 191 7.68 -25.08 -26.38
CA SER A 191 8.46 -26.25 -26.76
C SER A 191 7.58 -27.47 -27.07
N GLU A 192 6.55 -27.75 -26.27
CA GLU A 192 5.63 -28.89 -26.47
C GLU A 192 4.83 -28.75 -27.77
N LYS A 193 4.34 -27.54 -28.09
CA LYS A 193 3.65 -27.28 -29.37
C LYS A 193 4.62 -27.17 -30.54
N GLY A 194 5.93 -27.20 -30.28
CA GLY A 194 6.96 -27.07 -31.30
C GLY A 194 6.95 -25.70 -31.97
N LEU A 195 6.42 -24.65 -31.33
CA LEU A 195 6.53 -23.27 -31.79
C LEU A 195 7.91 -22.71 -31.44
N THR A 196 8.98 -23.47 -31.70
CA THR A 196 10.33 -22.96 -31.54
C THR A 196 10.71 -22.14 -32.77
N VAL A 197 11.58 -21.15 -32.57
CA VAL A 197 12.08 -20.30 -33.66
C VAL A 197 12.66 -21.16 -34.78
N GLU A 198 13.42 -22.22 -34.45
CA GLU A 198 14.01 -23.08 -35.47
C GLU A 198 12.97 -23.86 -36.29
N LYS A 199 11.83 -24.24 -35.70
CA LYS A 199 10.78 -24.95 -36.43
C LYS A 199 10.01 -23.99 -37.32
N VAL A 200 9.74 -22.77 -36.83
CA VAL A 200 9.11 -21.71 -37.62
C VAL A 200 9.98 -21.35 -38.83
N ASP A 201 11.27 -21.09 -38.61
CA ASP A 201 12.23 -20.77 -39.68
C ASP A 201 12.27 -21.89 -40.72
N LYS A 202 12.45 -23.15 -40.29
CA LYS A 202 12.43 -24.30 -41.20
C LYS A 202 11.13 -24.44 -42.01
N THR A 203 9.98 -24.13 -41.40
CA THR A 203 8.71 -24.19 -42.13
C THR A 203 8.56 -23.06 -43.13
N MET A 204 9.14 -21.89 -42.86
CA MET A 204 9.14 -20.76 -43.80
C MET A 204 10.11 -21.01 -44.95
N ASP A 205 11.32 -21.52 -44.67
CA ASP A 205 12.28 -21.91 -45.70
C ASP A 205 11.68 -22.97 -46.64
N ALA A 206 11.05 -24.02 -46.09
CA ALA A 206 10.41 -25.06 -46.90
C ALA A 206 9.22 -24.54 -47.74
N LEU A 207 8.54 -23.50 -47.26
CA LEU A 207 7.48 -22.84 -48.02
C LEU A 207 8.05 -22.02 -49.18
N ASP A 208 9.12 -21.27 -48.94
CA ASP A 208 9.79 -20.47 -49.97
C ASP A 208 10.36 -21.37 -51.09
N ASP A 209 10.96 -22.50 -50.72
CA ASP A 209 11.43 -23.52 -51.67
C ASP A 209 10.26 -24.07 -52.51
N ALA A 210 9.15 -24.45 -51.88
CA ALA A 210 7.97 -24.96 -52.60
C ALA A 210 7.36 -23.90 -53.55
N LEU A 211 7.37 -22.63 -53.16
CA LEU A 211 6.92 -21.53 -54.02
C LEU A 211 7.91 -21.27 -55.17
N ALA A 212 9.21 -21.46 -54.95
CA ALA A 212 10.21 -21.37 -56.02
C ALA A 212 10.00 -22.50 -57.05
N ASP A 213 9.82 -23.74 -56.60
CA ASP A 213 9.52 -24.89 -57.46
C ASP A 213 8.26 -24.64 -58.30
N GLN A 214 7.20 -24.11 -57.69
CA GLN A 214 5.98 -23.76 -58.41
C GLN A 214 6.25 -22.73 -59.52
N ARG A 215 7.03 -21.68 -59.24
CA ARG A 215 7.39 -20.66 -60.23
C ARG A 215 8.20 -21.25 -61.38
N GLU A 216 9.12 -22.18 -61.10
CA GLU A 216 9.89 -22.87 -62.14
C GLU A 216 9.00 -23.74 -63.02
N VAL A 217 8.03 -24.45 -62.45
CA VAL A 217 7.04 -25.22 -63.21
C VAL A 217 6.20 -24.31 -64.09
N GLU A 218 5.67 -23.21 -63.55
CA GLU A 218 4.92 -22.21 -64.32
C GLU A 218 5.76 -21.64 -65.46
N ALA A 219 7.02 -21.30 -65.21
CA ALA A 219 7.95 -20.82 -66.23
C ALA A 219 8.20 -21.87 -67.33
N ALA A 220 8.41 -23.14 -66.96
CA ALA A 220 8.60 -24.23 -67.91
C ALA A 220 7.34 -24.51 -68.73
N MET A 221 6.16 -24.47 -68.12
CA MET A 221 4.88 -24.61 -68.82
C MET A 221 4.65 -23.45 -69.79
N ASN A 222 4.93 -22.20 -69.37
CA ASN A 222 4.83 -21.03 -70.23
C ASN A 222 5.80 -21.11 -71.41
N LEU A 223 7.06 -21.50 -71.17
CA LEU A 223 8.05 -21.70 -72.23
C LEU A 223 7.62 -22.81 -73.20
N GLY A 224 7.13 -23.93 -72.67
CA GLY A 224 6.59 -25.04 -73.47
C GLY A 224 5.39 -24.61 -74.32
N ASN A 225 4.46 -23.84 -73.75
CA ASN A 225 3.31 -23.29 -74.46
C ASN A 225 3.75 -22.32 -75.58
N GLN A 226 4.72 -21.44 -75.32
CA GLN A 226 5.28 -20.55 -76.34
C GLN A 226 5.97 -21.33 -77.47
N GLN A 227 6.70 -22.41 -77.15
CA GLN A 227 7.37 -23.25 -78.14
C GLN A 227 6.38 -24.06 -79.01
N ILE A 228 5.28 -24.54 -78.42
CA ILE A 228 4.21 -25.23 -79.14
C ILE A 228 3.45 -24.25 -80.04
N ALA A 229 3.13 -23.06 -79.56
CA ALA A 229 2.46 -22.03 -80.34
C ALA A 229 3.29 -21.60 -81.56
N SER A 230 4.60 -21.43 -81.39
CA SER A 230 5.52 -21.07 -82.47
C SER A 230 5.78 -22.20 -83.49
N THR A 231 5.59 -23.47 -83.14
CA THR A 231 5.80 -24.62 -84.05
C THR A 231 4.52 -25.16 -84.70
N SER A 232 3.37 -24.99 -84.07
CA SER A 232 2.09 -25.55 -84.56
C SER A 232 1.33 -24.61 -85.49
N GLY A 233 1.82 -23.38 -85.71
CA GLY A 233 1.13 -22.35 -86.49
C GLY A 233 -0.22 -21.92 -85.91
N VAL A 234 -0.50 -22.33 -84.67
CA VAL A 234 -1.64 -21.83 -83.90
C VAL A 234 -1.33 -20.37 -83.61
N ALA A 235 -2.15 -19.47 -84.14
CA ALA A 235 -1.98 -18.03 -83.95
C ALA A 235 -1.85 -17.75 -82.45
N THR A 236 -0.65 -17.35 -82.03
CA THR A 236 -0.47 -16.66 -80.76
C THR A 236 -1.38 -15.44 -80.82
N ILE A 237 -2.36 -15.35 -79.91
CA ILE A 237 -3.14 -14.11 -79.78
C ILE A 237 -2.09 -13.02 -79.50
N SER A 238 -2.02 -12.02 -80.36
CA SER A 238 -0.99 -10.97 -80.22
C SER A 238 -1.29 -10.18 -78.95
N ASP A 239 -0.25 -9.78 -78.21
CA ASP A 239 -0.44 -8.87 -77.07
C ASP A 239 -1.19 -7.60 -77.51
N GLU A 240 -0.97 -7.08 -78.72
CA GLU A 240 -1.78 -5.98 -79.29
C GLU A 240 -3.28 -6.29 -79.45
N ASP A 241 -3.66 -7.52 -79.81
CA ASP A 241 -5.08 -7.89 -79.97
C ASP A 241 -5.77 -8.02 -78.61
N LEU A 242 -5.05 -8.55 -77.61
CA LEU A 242 -5.51 -8.58 -76.21
C LEU A 242 -5.57 -7.19 -75.58
N GLU A 243 -4.57 -6.32 -75.82
CA GLU A 243 -4.58 -4.93 -75.32
C GLU A 243 -5.77 -4.16 -75.89
N ALA A 244 -6.09 -4.32 -77.18
CA ALA A 244 -7.26 -3.70 -77.79
C ALA A 244 -8.60 -4.22 -77.21
N GLU A 245 -8.71 -5.52 -76.92
CA GLU A 245 -9.90 -6.10 -76.28
C GLU A 245 -10.01 -5.70 -74.79
N LEU A 246 -8.88 -5.59 -74.09
CA LEU A 246 -8.81 -5.15 -72.69
C LEU A 246 -9.18 -3.67 -72.55
N ASP A 247 -8.68 -2.80 -73.42
CA ASP A 247 -9.07 -1.38 -73.47
C ASP A 247 -10.58 -1.25 -73.75
N SER A 248 -11.14 -2.11 -74.60
CA SER A 248 -12.59 -2.19 -74.83
C SER A 248 -13.37 -2.63 -73.58
N LEU A 249 -12.81 -3.46 -72.71
CA LEU A 249 -13.46 -3.95 -71.49
C LEU A 249 -13.31 -2.98 -70.31
N ILE A 250 -12.15 -2.32 -70.16
CA ILE A 250 -11.91 -1.28 -69.14
C ILE A 250 -12.71 0.00 -69.47
N ALA A 251 -12.94 0.29 -70.76
CA ALA A 251 -13.82 1.37 -71.20
C ALA A 251 -15.31 1.13 -70.87
N VAL A 252 -15.69 -0.07 -70.41
CA VAL A 252 -17.01 -0.34 -69.84
C VAL A 252 -16.90 -0.26 -68.31
N PRO A 253 -17.30 0.86 -67.67
CA PRO A 253 -17.08 1.04 -66.24
C PRO A 253 -18.14 0.26 -65.45
N ALA A 254 -17.69 -0.67 -64.59
CA ALA A 254 -18.49 -1.16 -63.46
C ALA A 254 -17.91 -0.62 -62.14
N PRO A 255 -18.76 -0.25 -61.17
CA PRO A 255 -18.44 0.70 -60.11
C PRO A 255 -17.77 0.03 -58.90
N GLU A 256 -16.83 0.74 -58.28
CA GLU A 256 -16.20 0.33 -57.03
C GLU A 256 -17.10 0.56 -55.80
N PRO A 257 -16.90 -0.24 -54.73
CA PRO A 257 -17.20 0.22 -53.39
C PRO A 257 -16.00 0.12 -52.44
N SER A 258 -15.76 1.28 -51.82
CA SER A 258 -14.95 1.58 -50.65
C SER A 258 -15.42 0.87 -49.38
N VAL A 259 -14.52 0.66 -48.40
CA VAL A 259 -14.88 0.69 -46.98
C VAL A 259 -13.71 1.17 -46.10
N ASP A 260 -13.95 2.29 -45.40
CA ASP A 260 -13.22 2.84 -44.25
C ASP A 260 -13.53 2.08 -42.94
N VAL A 261 -12.62 2.07 -41.95
CA VAL A 261 -12.99 2.30 -40.52
C VAL A 261 -11.80 2.68 -39.61
N ALA A 262 -11.97 3.82 -38.92
CA ALA A 262 -11.30 4.30 -37.70
C ALA A 262 -11.57 3.38 -36.48
N GLY A 263 -10.93 3.38 -35.30
CA GLY A 263 -10.11 4.34 -34.53
C GLY A 263 -10.66 4.42 -33.08
N VAL A 264 -9.84 4.27 -32.02
CA VAL A 264 -10.25 4.49 -30.60
C VAL A 264 -9.11 5.12 -29.77
N MET A 265 -9.43 6.18 -29.03
CA MET A 265 -8.61 6.88 -28.01
C MET A 265 -9.13 6.59 -26.60
N VAL A 266 -8.25 6.63 -25.59
CA VAL A 266 -8.61 6.69 -24.15
C VAL A 266 -7.79 7.79 -23.46
N GLY A 267 -8.47 8.58 -22.63
CA GLY A 267 -7.94 9.68 -21.83
C GLY A 267 -7.90 9.39 -20.33
N ASP A 268 -7.20 10.29 -19.65
CA ASP A 268 -6.59 10.29 -18.30
C ASP A 268 -7.40 11.13 -17.28
N VAL A 269 -7.33 10.89 -15.95
CA VAL A 269 -7.59 11.90 -14.88
C VAL A 269 -6.92 11.59 -13.51
N SER A 270 -6.04 12.51 -13.14
CA SER A 270 -5.53 13.10 -11.86
C SER A 270 -6.22 12.99 -10.46
N THR A 271 -5.35 12.77 -9.44
CA THR A 271 -5.03 13.49 -8.16
C THR A 271 -6.08 14.07 -7.17
N SER A 272 -5.84 13.84 -5.86
CA SER A 272 -6.43 14.57 -4.71
C SER A 272 -5.45 14.66 -3.51
N GLU A 273 -5.09 15.88 -3.07
CA GLU A 273 -4.27 16.13 -1.87
C GLU A 273 -4.65 17.48 -1.24
N ALA A 274 -5.57 17.50 -0.26
CA ALA A 274 -6.02 18.71 0.42
C ALA A 274 -6.57 18.43 1.82
N VAL A 275 -5.72 18.20 2.84
CA VAL A 275 -6.17 18.06 4.24
C VAL A 275 -5.27 18.76 5.30
N LYS A 276 -4.12 19.35 4.98
CA LYS A 276 -3.14 19.79 6.01
C LYS A 276 -3.30 21.21 6.63
N LEU A 277 -4.38 21.97 6.40
CA LEU A 277 -4.37 23.42 6.70
C LEU A 277 -5.10 23.90 7.99
N SER A 278 -5.88 23.08 8.71
CA SER A 278 -6.82 23.60 9.74
C SER A 278 -6.29 23.75 11.17
N VAL A 279 -5.11 23.21 11.51
CA VAL A 279 -4.66 23.13 12.92
C VAL A 279 -3.86 24.37 13.37
N VAL A 280 -3.21 25.08 12.45
CA VAL A 280 -2.28 26.18 12.79
C VAL A 280 -3.00 27.50 13.12
N GLU A 281 -4.18 27.75 12.56
CA GLU A 281 -4.88 29.04 12.71
C GLU A 281 -5.40 29.33 14.13
N ASN A 282 -5.66 28.29 14.95
CA ASN A 282 -6.24 28.46 16.29
C ASN A 282 -5.24 28.94 17.37
N GLU A 283 -3.93 28.79 17.16
CA GLU A 283 -2.92 29.15 18.19
C GLU A 283 -2.55 30.64 18.17
N ASP A 284 -2.49 31.25 16.98
CA ASP A 284 -2.15 32.66 16.81
C ASP A 284 -3.24 33.59 17.35
N GLU A 285 -4.49 33.17 17.28
CA GLU A 285 -5.64 33.91 17.82
C GLU A 285 -5.59 33.99 19.34
N LEU A 286 -5.28 32.88 20.03
CA LEU A 286 -5.15 32.83 21.49
C LEU A 286 -3.95 33.65 22.00
N LEU A 287 -2.86 33.71 21.23
CA LEU A 287 -1.72 34.57 21.53
C LEU A 287 -2.07 36.05 21.42
N ARG A 288 -2.83 36.45 20.39
CA ARG A 288 -3.35 37.82 20.23
C ARG A 288 -4.30 38.21 21.37
N GLU A 289 -5.16 37.31 21.80
CA GLU A 289 -6.09 37.56 22.94
C GLU A 289 -5.31 37.80 24.25
N LEU A 290 -4.22 37.06 24.48
CA LEU A 290 -3.31 37.28 25.62
C LEU A 290 -2.56 38.61 25.55
N GLU A 291 -2.22 39.10 24.36
CA GLU A 291 -1.62 40.42 24.17
C GLU A 291 -2.63 41.55 24.40
N ALA A 292 -3.88 41.37 23.96
CA ALA A 292 -4.97 42.32 24.17
C ALA A 292 -5.34 42.51 25.66
N LEU A 293 -5.13 41.50 26.50
CA LEU A 293 -5.26 41.58 27.97
C LEU A 293 -4.15 42.39 28.67
N ARG A 294 -3.28 43.09 27.92
CA ARG A 294 -2.30 44.03 28.48
C ARG A 294 -3.02 45.30 28.98
N VAL A 295 -3.22 45.38 30.29
CA VAL A 295 -3.52 46.65 30.96
C VAL A 295 -2.32 47.58 30.76
N PRO A 296 -2.49 48.85 30.36
CA PRO A 296 -1.39 49.80 30.25
C PRO A 296 -0.69 49.96 31.61
N ASP A 297 0.65 49.93 31.60
CA ASP A 297 1.49 50.25 32.74
C ASP A 297 1.24 51.71 33.16
N ASN A 298 0.23 51.94 34.00
CA ASN A 298 0.13 53.16 34.79
C ASN A 298 1.03 53.01 36.02
N ALA A 299 2.34 52.95 35.76
CA ALA A 299 3.33 53.32 36.75
C ALA A 299 3.17 54.82 37.02
N LYS A 300 2.52 55.13 38.15
CA LYS A 300 2.29 56.46 38.70
C LYS A 300 3.50 57.36 38.55
N ARG A 301 3.47 58.24 37.55
CA ARG A 301 3.95 59.62 37.71
C ARG A 301 2.90 60.37 38.52
N ARG A 302 3.37 61.30 39.36
CA ARG A 302 2.66 62.25 40.24
C ARG A 302 2.44 61.76 41.67
N THR A 303 3.45 61.98 42.52
CA THR A 303 3.39 62.92 43.67
C THR A 303 4.83 63.13 44.18
N SER A 304 5.54 64.11 43.63
CA SER A 304 6.82 64.59 44.21
C SER A 304 7.01 66.11 44.10
N ASP A 305 5.94 66.83 43.76
CA ASP A 305 5.89 68.29 43.89
C ASP A 305 4.76 68.61 44.87
N GLU A 306 5.00 69.57 45.77
CA GLU A 306 4.22 69.93 46.97
C GLU A 306 4.56 69.12 48.23
N ILE A 307 5.65 69.52 48.90
CA ILE A 307 5.65 70.15 50.24
C ILE A 307 7.09 70.62 50.48
N GLU A 308 7.38 71.86 50.09
CA GLU A 308 8.56 72.60 50.52
C GLU A 308 8.05 73.85 51.26
N VAL A 309 7.62 73.70 52.51
CA VAL A 309 7.47 74.82 53.45
C VAL A 309 7.79 74.35 54.86
N GLY A 310 8.96 74.79 55.33
CA GLY A 310 9.20 75.28 56.69
C GLY A 310 9.05 74.31 57.86
N ILE A 311 10.18 73.78 58.34
CA ILE A 311 10.42 73.73 59.78
C ILE A 311 11.81 74.29 60.09
N GLU A 312 11.73 75.35 60.86
CA GLU A 312 12.74 76.24 61.38
C GLU A 312 13.60 75.58 62.46
N SER A 313 14.86 76.01 62.48
CA SER A 313 15.87 75.80 63.51
C SER A 313 15.38 76.09 64.93
N VAL A 314 15.71 75.24 65.91
CA VAL A 314 16.22 75.67 67.23
C VAL A 314 17.20 74.61 67.80
N PRO A 315 18.39 75.01 68.29
CA PRO A 315 19.38 74.14 68.92
C PRO A 315 19.27 74.12 70.47
N GLY A 316 19.84 73.09 71.10
CA GLY A 316 20.01 73.02 72.56
C GLY A 316 20.24 71.62 73.05
#